data_AF-A0A9D9TE42-F1
#
_entry.id   AF-A0A9D9TE42-F1
#
_cell.length_a   1.000
_cell.length_b   1.000
_cell.length_c   1.000
_cell.angle_alpha   90.00
_cell.angle_beta   90.00
_cell.angle_gamma   90.00
#
_symmetry.space_group_name_H-M   'P 1'
#
loop_
_entity.id
_entity.type
_entity.pdbx_description
1 polymer ?
#
loop_
_entity_poly.entity_id
_entity_poly.type
_entity_poly.pdbx_seq_one_letter_code
_entity_poly.pdbx_strand_id
1 'polypeptide(L)'
;GCTWDFSTTEDITSVLFPNVFTPNNDGVNDVFLEGYTLKVFDRLGTVLYTGTNGWNGTYNGVFVNKGVYLYTVDILDEQGNVVVIKNTVVLEK
;
A
#
# COMPACT_ATOMS: atom_id res chain seq x y z
N GLY A 1 2.98 -27.88 -29.07
CA GLY A 1 2.07 -27.52 -27.98
C GLY A 1 2.92 -26.98 -26.86
N CYS A 2 2.82 -25.70 -26.57
CA CYS A 2 3.54 -25.08 -25.47
C CYS A 2 2.55 -24.83 -24.35
N THR A 3 2.67 -25.60 -23.27
CA THR A 3 1.98 -25.33 -22.01
C THR A 3 2.72 -24.20 -21.32
N TRP A 4 2.06 -23.05 -21.20
CA TRP A 4 2.55 -21.93 -20.41
C TRP A 4 2.43 -22.31 -18.94
N ASP A 5 3.57 -22.50 -18.29
CA ASP A 5 3.63 -22.71 -16.85
C ASP A 5 3.59 -21.34 -16.18
N PHE A 6 2.41 -20.96 -15.69
CA PHE A 6 2.26 -19.78 -14.85
C PHE A 6 2.66 -20.20 -13.43
N SER A 7 3.92 -20.00 -13.07
CA SER A 7 4.32 -20.06 -11.68
C SER A 7 3.76 -18.82 -10.98
N THR A 8 2.54 -18.94 -10.44
CA THR A 8 1.99 -17.96 -9.50
C THR A 8 2.84 -18.03 -8.25
N THR A 9 3.84 -17.15 -8.19
CA THR A 9 4.47 -16.83 -6.91
C THR A 9 3.42 -16.04 -6.14
N GLU A 10 2.64 -16.71 -5.27
CA GLU A 10 1.85 -15.99 -4.28
C GLU A 10 2.84 -15.22 -3.40
N ASP A 11 2.92 -13.93 -3.66
CA ASP A 11 3.76 -12.99 -2.95
C ASP A 11 3.27 -12.97 -1.49
N ILE A 12 4.00 -13.62 -0.59
CA ILE A 12 3.67 -13.77 0.84
C ILE A 12 3.54 -12.38 1.51
N THR A 13 4.03 -11.33 0.86
CA THR A 13 3.83 -9.92 1.23
C THR A 13 2.36 -9.48 1.19
N SER A 14 1.53 -10.10 0.34
CA SER A 14 0.08 -9.82 0.21
C SER A 14 -0.73 -10.23 1.44
N VAL A 15 -0.19 -11.10 2.30
CA VAL A 15 -0.87 -11.56 3.53
C VAL A 15 -0.59 -10.60 4.70
N LEU A 16 0.57 -9.93 4.70
CA LEU A 16 0.98 -9.02 5.77
C LEU A 16 0.48 -7.59 5.57
N PHE A 17 0.32 -7.16 4.31
CA PHE A 17 -0.15 -5.83 3.98
C PHE A 17 -1.39 -5.90 3.09
N PRO A 18 -2.46 -5.15 3.40
CA PRO A 18 -3.65 -5.16 2.57
C PRO A 18 -3.30 -4.64 1.17
N ASN A 19 -3.67 -5.38 0.13
CA ASN A 19 -3.48 -4.95 -1.25
C ASN A 19 -4.68 -4.14 -1.78
N VAL A 20 -5.78 -4.11 -1.04
CA VAL A 20 -7.00 -3.35 -1.34
C VAL A 20 -7.42 -2.63 -0.06
N PHE A 21 -7.78 -1.36 -0.16
CA PHE A 21 -8.48 -0.67 0.93
C PHE A 21 -9.61 0.17 0.36
N THR A 22 -10.68 0.25 1.14
CA THR A 22 -11.90 0.97 0.77
C THR A 22 -12.21 1.89 1.92
N PRO A 23 -11.78 3.17 1.88
CA PRO A 23 -12.11 4.14 2.91
C PRO A 23 -13.61 4.47 2.80
N ASN A 24 -14.45 3.56 3.30
CA ASN A 24 -15.91 3.63 3.27
C ASN A 24 -16.47 4.15 4.60
N ASN A 25 -15.60 4.42 5.57
CA ASN A 25 -15.91 4.89 6.91
C ASN A 25 -16.75 3.87 7.70
N ASP A 26 -16.54 2.57 7.46
CA ASP A 26 -17.22 1.49 8.19
C ASP A 26 -16.48 1.02 9.46
N GLY A 27 -15.27 1.54 9.69
CA GLY A 27 -14.40 1.21 10.82
C GLY A 27 -13.40 0.09 10.52
N VAL A 28 -13.45 -0.53 9.34
CA VAL A 28 -12.55 -1.62 8.92
C VAL A 28 -11.74 -1.18 7.69
N ASN A 29 -10.41 -1.17 7.82
CA ASN A 29 -9.47 -0.81 6.73
C ASN A 29 -9.67 0.60 6.13
N ASP A 30 -10.20 1.55 6.92
CA ASP A 30 -10.38 2.95 6.48
C ASP A 30 -9.07 3.73 6.37
N VAL A 31 -8.05 3.30 7.12
CA VAL A 31 -6.74 3.93 7.14
C VAL A 31 -5.69 2.88 6.79
N PHE A 32 -4.99 3.14 5.69
CA PHE A 32 -3.96 2.26 5.20
C PHE A 32 -2.69 2.36 6.06
N LEU A 33 -2.31 1.26 6.72
CA LEU A 33 -1.04 1.10 7.45
C LEU A 33 -0.73 2.19 8.49
N GLU A 34 -1.71 2.47 9.36
CA GLU A 34 -1.49 3.28 10.56
C GLU A 34 -0.42 2.65 11.47
N GLY A 35 0.47 3.47 12.03
CA GLY A 35 1.56 3.07 12.91
C GLY A 35 2.88 2.75 12.22
N TYR A 36 2.91 2.68 10.87
CA TYR A 36 4.13 2.44 10.10
C TYR A 36 4.57 3.68 9.35
N THR A 37 5.87 3.84 9.12
CA THR A 37 6.40 4.92 8.26
C THR A 37 6.00 4.64 6.83
N LEU A 38 4.89 5.24 6.41
CA LEU A 38 4.26 5.03 5.12
C LEU A 38 4.56 6.20 4.18
N LYS A 39 4.89 5.88 2.94
CA LYS A 39 4.84 6.82 1.82
C LYS A 39 3.97 6.27 0.72
N VAL A 40 3.08 7.10 0.18
CA VAL A 40 2.21 6.73 -0.94
C VAL A 40 2.54 7.60 -2.13
N PHE A 41 2.55 7.00 -3.31
CA PHE A 41 2.88 7.61 -4.58
C PHE A 41 1.77 7.37 -5.59
N ASP A 42 1.55 8.34 -6.47
CA ASP A 42 0.73 8.15 -7.66
C ASP A 42 1.46 7.28 -8.70
N ARG A 43 0.78 7.00 -9.81
CA ARG A 43 1.35 6.25 -10.94
C ARG A 43 2.50 6.97 -11.65
N LEU A 44 2.64 8.28 -11.46
CA LEU A 44 3.68 9.13 -12.04
C LEU A 44 4.89 9.26 -11.10
N GLY A 45 4.84 8.71 -9.88
CA GLY A 45 5.88 8.82 -8.86
C GLY A 45 5.75 10.04 -7.94
N THR A 46 4.66 10.80 -8.03
CA THR A 46 4.36 11.93 -7.14
C THR A 46 3.99 11.42 -5.75
N VAL A 47 4.63 11.96 -4.70
CA VAL A 47 4.28 11.63 -3.31
C VAL A 47 2.93 12.23 -2.96
N LEU A 48 1.95 11.37 -2.66
CA LEU A 48 0.61 11.75 -2.21
C LEU A 48 0.54 11.79 -0.68
N TYR A 49 1.28 10.94 0.01
CA TYR A 49 1.26 10.88 1.46
C TYR A 49 2.63 10.49 2.01
N THR A 50 2.98 11.04 3.17
CA THR A 50 4.14 10.61 3.95
C THR A 50 3.81 10.83 5.42
N GLY A 51 3.89 9.77 6.22
CA GLY A 51 3.61 9.86 7.65
C GLY A 51 3.39 8.50 8.29
N THR A 52 3.12 8.52 9.59
CA THR A 52 2.85 7.33 10.40
C THR A 52 1.38 7.16 10.77
N ASN A 53 0.54 8.13 10.45
CA ASN A 53 -0.89 8.11 10.78
C ASN A 53 -1.70 7.28 9.76
N GLY A 54 -1.03 6.65 8.80
CA GLY A 54 -1.64 5.93 7.69
C GLY A 54 -2.34 6.83 6.67
N TRP A 55 -2.65 6.26 5.52
CA TRP A 55 -3.25 6.99 4.40
C TRP A 55 -4.73 6.64 4.24
N ASN A 56 -5.58 7.65 4.23
CA ASN A 56 -7.04 7.53 4.10
C ASN A 56 -7.55 7.72 2.65
N GLY A 57 -6.66 7.64 1.65
CA GLY A 57 -7.04 7.90 0.26
C GLY A 57 -7.22 9.38 -0.10
N THR A 58 -6.75 10.31 0.75
CA THR A 58 -6.80 11.75 0.46
C THR A 58 -5.43 12.33 0.12
N TYR A 59 -5.43 13.33 -0.75
CA TYR A 59 -4.28 14.17 -1.08
C TYR A 59 -4.71 15.63 -1.01
N ASN A 60 -4.00 16.45 -0.22
CA ASN A 60 -4.36 17.86 0.03
C ASN A 60 -5.82 18.07 0.48
N GLY A 61 -6.36 17.14 1.28
CA GLY A 61 -7.73 17.21 1.78
C GLY A 61 -8.82 16.80 0.79
N VAL A 62 -8.44 16.32 -0.41
CA VAL A 62 -9.37 15.83 -1.43
C VAL A 62 -9.12 14.34 -1.69
N PHE A 63 -10.18 13.54 -1.86
CA PHE A 63 -10.05 12.14 -2.23
C PHE A 63 -9.40 11.99 -3.60
N VAL A 64 -8.41 11.10 -3.69
CA VAL A 64 -7.79 10.77 -4.98
C VAL A 64 -8.68 9.81 -5.77
N ASN A 65 -8.49 9.73 -7.08
CA ASN A 65 -9.28 8.84 -7.92
C ASN A 65 -9.05 7.37 -7.54
N LYS A 66 -10.10 6.55 -7.63
CA LYS A 66 -9.92 5.09 -7.56
C LYS A 66 -8.85 4.60 -8.54
N GLY A 67 -8.04 3.66 -8.11
CA GLY A 67 -6.93 3.18 -8.93
C GLY A 67 -5.88 2.41 -8.14
N VAL A 68 -4.74 2.21 -8.78
CA VAL A 68 -3.58 1.53 -8.19
C VAL A 68 -2.57 2.60 -7.82
N TYR A 69 -2.14 2.58 -6.56
CA TYR A 69 -1.16 3.46 -5.98
C TYR A 69 0.05 2.65 -5.51
N LEU A 70 1.23 3.24 -5.59
CA LEU A 70 2.43 2.62 -5.04
C LEU A 70 2.59 3.10 -3.61
N TYR A 71 3.08 2.24 -2.74
CA TYR A 71 3.45 2.65 -1.40
C TYR A 71 4.75 1.99 -0.96
N THR A 72 5.43 2.66 -0.03
CA THR A 72 6.57 2.10 0.67
C THR A 72 6.35 2.17 2.16
N VAL A 73 6.73 1.10 2.86
CA VAL A 73 6.71 1.03 4.31
C VAL A 73 8.11 0.71 4.82
N ASP A 74 8.56 1.45 5.82
CA ASP A 74 9.83 1.19 6.48
C ASP A 74 9.55 0.29 7.70
N ILE A 75 10.13 -0.90 7.71
CA ILE A 75 10.09 -1.85 8.82
C ILE A 75 11.48 -2.03 9.42
N LEU A 76 11.55 -2.35 10.72
CA LEU A 76 12.79 -2.77 11.35
C LEU A 76 12.88 -4.28 11.32
N ASP A 77 14.00 -4.82 10.82
CA ASP A 77 14.29 -6.25 10.93
C ASP A 77 14.73 -6.62 12.35
N GLU A 78 14.89 -7.92 12.62
CA GLU A 78 15.35 -8.44 13.92
C GLU A 78 16.78 -7.98 14.29
N GLN A 79 17.54 -7.44 13.34
CA GLN A 79 18.89 -6.93 13.52
C GLN A 79 18.90 -5.39 13.72
N GLY A 80 17.73 -4.73 13.69
CA GLY A 80 17.59 -3.28 13.80
C GLY A 80 17.86 -2.51 12.52
N ASN A 81 17.98 -3.18 11.37
CA ASN A 81 18.12 -2.52 10.08
C ASN A 81 16.75 -2.08 9.57
N VAL A 82 16.69 -0.90 8.97
CA VAL A 82 15.49 -0.43 8.27
C VAL A 82 15.40 -1.10 6.91
N VAL A 83 14.40 -1.96 6.73
CA VAL A 83 14.04 -2.57 5.45
C VAL A 83 12.84 -1.82 4.88
N VAL A 84 12.98 -1.35 3.65
CA VAL A 84 11.91 -0.66 2.95
C VAL A 84 11.17 -1.65 2.07
N ILE A 85 9.92 -1.94 2.43
CA ILE A 85 9.00 -2.74 1.61
C ILE A 85 8.34 -1.82 0.61
N LYS A 86 8.28 -2.23 -0.66
CA LYS A 86 7.57 -1.52 -1.72
C LYS A 86 6.51 -2.43 -2.30
N ASN A 87 5.27 -1.96 -2.32
CA ASN A 87 4.15 -2.73 -2.86
C ASN A 87 3.11 -1.77 -3.45
N THR A 88 2.04 -2.33 -4.00
CA THR A 88 0.93 -1.56 -4.58
C THR A 88 -0.33 -1.78 -3.78
N VAL A 89 -1.13 -0.72 -3.67
CA VAL A 89 -2.44 -0.76 -3.05
C VAL A 89 -3.49 -0.30 -4.05
N VAL A 90 -4.61 -1.01 -4.11
CA VAL A 90 -5.78 -0.63 -4.90
C VAL A 90 -6.73 0.17 -4.00
N LEU A 91 -7.04 1.39 -4.44
CA LEU A 91 -8.10 2.22 -3.89
C LEU A 91 -9.36 2.00 -4.74
N GLU A 92 -10.40 1.41 -4.16
CA GLU A 92 -11.63 1.08 -4.90
C GLU A 92 -12.70 2.18 -4.88
N LYS A 93 -12.50 3.27 -4.12
CA LYS A 93 -13.49 4.34 -3.97
C LYS A 93 -12.88 5.73 -3.88
#